data_AF-A0A0J6RZK7-F1
#
_entry.id   AF-A0A0J6RZK7-F1
#
_cell.length_a   1.000
_cell.length_b   1.000
_cell.length_c   1.000
_cell.angle_alpha   90.00
_cell.angle_beta   90.00
_cell.angle_gamma   90.00
#
_symmetry.space_group_name_H-M   'P 1'
#
loop_
_entity.id
_entity.type
_entity.pdbx_description
1 polymer ?
#
loop_
_entity_poly.entity_id
_entity_poly.type
_entity_poly.pdbx_seq_one_letter_code
_entity_poly.pdbx_strand_id
1 'polypeptide(L)'
;MAATPPRSAADPAPSEAVPAPRPVAAPRERILHVFRAPVGGLFRHVLDVARLQAEGGHAIGLFCDASTGGPRAEAALAELAPRLALGITRLPMRRNPHPSDLTALAALSGLVRRAAPTVLHGHGSKGGLFARLVPGALPVRAYTPHGGSFNYRPGTPLHRLYMLAEGMLTRRTDVFLFESDYIAGRYRAYVGPTDRLVRVVHNGIGAAEFAPIVPGPDPVDLVYIGELREAKGVPVLFEALARLRR
;
A
#
# COMPACT_ATOMS: atom_id res chain seq x y z
N MET A 1 33.91 -30.55 -2.82
CA MET A 1 33.36 -29.19 -2.68
C MET A 1 31.89 -29.32 -2.29
N ALA A 2 31.57 -29.14 -1.02
CA ALA A 2 30.20 -29.28 -0.50
C ALA A 2 29.40 -28.00 -0.78
N ALA A 3 28.22 -28.15 -1.38
CA ALA A 3 27.29 -27.07 -1.63
C ALA A 3 26.56 -26.70 -0.33
N THR A 4 26.66 -25.43 0.07
CA THR A 4 25.89 -24.86 1.19
C THR A 4 24.42 -24.76 0.78
N PRO A 5 23.47 -25.32 1.54
CA PRO A 5 22.05 -25.23 1.21
C PRO A 5 21.52 -23.80 1.49
N PRO A 6 20.52 -23.33 0.73
CA PRO A 6 19.88 -22.05 0.99
C PRO A 6 19.10 -22.13 2.31
N ARG A 7 19.44 -21.28 3.27
CA ARG A 7 18.63 -21.06 4.48
C ARG A 7 17.34 -20.34 4.10
N SER A 8 16.31 -21.10 3.74
CA SER A 8 14.92 -20.63 3.69
C SER A 8 14.21 -21.08 4.97
N ALA A 9 14.56 -20.47 6.10
CA ALA A 9 13.62 -20.42 7.21
C ALA A 9 12.66 -19.28 6.88
N ALA A 10 11.44 -19.61 6.48
CA ALA A 10 10.35 -18.65 6.50
C ALA A 10 10.27 -18.07 7.92
N ASP A 11 10.12 -16.76 8.06
CA ASP A 11 9.76 -16.18 9.35
C ASP A 11 8.50 -16.92 9.84
N PRO A 12 8.47 -17.40 11.10
CA PRO A 12 7.27 -17.99 11.64
C PRO A 12 6.13 -16.98 11.49
N ALA A 13 4.94 -17.47 11.10
CA ALA A 13 3.74 -16.65 11.07
C ALA A 13 3.63 -15.86 12.38
N PRO A 14 3.31 -14.55 12.34
CA PRO A 14 3.13 -13.78 13.56
C PRO A 14 2.09 -14.48 14.43
N SER A 15 2.42 -14.61 15.72
CA SER A 15 1.52 -15.18 16.72
C SER A 15 0.14 -14.54 16.62
N GLU A 16 -0.92 -15.35 16.56
CA GLU A 16 -2.32 -14.91 16.51
C GLU A 16 -2.76 -14.14 17.77
N ALA A 17 -1.92 -14.10 18.80
CA ALA A 17 -2.19 -13.33 20.01
C ALA A 17 -2.03 -11.83 19.74
N VAL A 18 -3.15 -11.11 19.70
CA VAL A 18 -3.18 -9.64 19.81
C VAL A 18 -2.52 -9.27 21.15
N PRO A 19 -1.34 -8.61 21.15
CA PRO A 19 -0.68 -8.28 22.40
C PRO A 19 -1.51 -7.26 23.17
N ALA A 20 -1.72 -7.52 24.46
CA ALA A 20 -2.46 -6.62 25.35
C ALA A 20 -1.84 -5.21 25.35
N PRO A 21 -2.64 -4.13 25.41
CA PRO A 21 -2.14 -2.76 25.41
C PRO A 21 -1.25 -2.53 26.63
N ARG A 22 0.02 -2.20 26.39
CA ARG A 22 1.01 -1.84 27.42
C ARG A 22 0.91 -0.34 27.76
N PRO A 23 1.26 0.08 28.99
CA PRO A 23 1.26 1.50 29.38
C PRO A 23 2.21 2.30 28.48
N VAL A 24 1.85 3.56 28.19
CA VAL A 24 2.49 4.43 27.20
C VAL A 24 3.91 4.82 27.62
N ALA A 25 4.87 3.96 27.27
CA ALA A 25 6.26 4.33 27.05
C ALA A 25 6.40 5.01 25.67
N ALA A 26 7.57 5.59 25.39
CA ALA A 26 7.91 6.15 24.08
C ALA A 26 7.50 5.20 22.93
N PRO A 27 7.03 5.74 21.79
CA PRO A 27 6.48 4.92 20.71
C PRO A 27 7.53 3.93 20.20
N ARG A 28 7.11 2.68 19.96
CA ARG A 28 8.02 1.61 19.50
C ARG A 28 8.72 1.98 18.21
N GLU A 29 7.96 2.52 17.25
CA GLU A 29 8.47 3.05 15.99
C GLU A 29 7.67 4.29 15.57
N ARG A 30 8.26 5.12 14.69
CA ARG A 30 7.62 6.30 14.10
C ARG A 30 7.46 6.04 12.61
N ILE A 31 6.23 5.77 12.16
CA ILE A 31 5.96 5.26 10.81
C ILE A 31 5.18 6.32 10.03
N LEU A 32 5.71 6.74 8.88
CA LEU A 32 5.02 7.65 7.96
C LEU A 32 4.62 6.90 6.69
N HIS A 33 3.30 6.70 6.52
CA HIS A 33 2.75 6.12 5.28
C HIS A 33 2.56 7.21 4.23
N VAL A 34 3.06 6.95 3.02
CA VAL A 34 3.04 7.87 1.89
C VAL A 34 2.30 7.23 0.73
N PHE A 35 1.19 7.82 0.31
CA PHE A 35 0.40 7.34 -0.81
C PHE A 35 -0.22 8.49 -1.59
N ARG A 36 -0.69 8.24 -2.82
CA ARG A 36 -1.39 9.28 -3.58
C ARG A 36 -2.84 9.40 -3.15
N ALA A 37 -3.73 8.62 -3.76
CA ALA A 37 -5.15 8.87 -3.63
C ALA A 37 -5.76 8.13 -2.43
N PRO A 38 -6.52 8.82 -1.56
CA PRO A 38 -7.29 8.20 -0.49
C PRO A 38 -8.59 7.58 -1.02
N VAL A 39 -8.47 6.65 -1.98
CA VAL A 39 -9.61 5.89 -2.53
C VAL A 39 -9.22 4.42 -2.78
N GLY A 40 -10.24 3.56 -2.81
CA GLY A 40 -10.11 2.16 -3.22
C GLY A 40 -9.30 1.29 -2.24
N GLY A 41 -8.85 0.13 -2.74
CA GLY A 41 -8.21 -0.89 -1.92
C GLY A 41 -6.89 -0.48 -1.27
N LEU A 42 -6.09 0.36 -1.94
CA LEU A 42 -4.85 0.89 -1.36
C LEU A 42 -5.17 1.73 -0.12
N PHE A 43 -6.14 2.63 -0.22
CA PHE A 43 -6.49 3.50 0.89
C PHE A 43 -7.06 2.70 2.06
N ARG A 44 -7.96 1.76 1.78
CA ARG A 44 -8.48 0.82 2.78
C ARG A 44 -7.35 0.10 3.52
N HIS A 45 -6.42 -0.50 2.77
CA HIS A 45 -5.27 -1.19 3.33
C HIS A 45 -4.45 -0.29 4.27
N VAL A 46 -4.12 0.94 3.84
CA VAL A 46 -3.34 1.86 4.68
C VAL A 46 -4.08 2.25 5.95
N LEU A 47 -5.40 2.48 5.90
CA LEU A 47 -6.19 2.79 7.10
C LEU A 47 -6.17 1.63 8.11
N ASP A 48 -6.37 0.40 7.64
CA ASP A 48 -6.41 -0.78 8.50
C ASP A 48 -5.03 -1.03 9.15
N VAL A 49 -3.95 -0.97 8.36
CA VAL A 49 -2.59 -1.12 8.86
C VAL A 49 -2.24 0.00 9.84
N ALA A 50 -2.54 1.26 9.51
CA ALA A 50 -2.26 2.40 10.38
C ALA A 50 -3.00 2.31 11.71
N ARG A 51 -4.26 1.86 11.70
CA ARG A 51 -5.04 1.63 12.93
C ARG A 51 -4.39 0.56 13.81
N LEU A 52 -4.07 -0.60 13.24
CA LEU A 52 -3.47 -1.71 13.98
C LEU A 52 -2.07 -1.36 14.50
N GLN A 53 -1.27 -0.62 13.73
CA GLN A 53 0.05 -0.18 14.20
C GLN A 53 -0.05 0.86 15.32
N ALA A 54 -1.00 1.80 15.23
CA ALA A 54 -1.26 2.75 16.32
C ALA A 54 -1.69 2.03 17.60
N GLU A 55 -2.59 1.04 17.51
CA GLU A 55 -2.99 0.17 18.62
C GLU A 55 -1.82 -0.65 19.16
N GLY A 56 -0.88 -1.04 18.30
CA GLY A 56 0.38 -1.70 18.66
C GLY A 56 1.43 -0.80 19.34
N GLY A 57 1.12 0.49 19.57
CA GLY A 57 1.99 1.44 20.27
C GLY A 57 3.02 2.15 19.38
N HIS A 58 2.80 2.17 18.05
CA HIS A 58 3.62 2.94 17.12
C HIS A 58 3.04 4.36 16.91
N ALA A 59 3.91 5.33 16.65
CA ALA A 59 3.50 6.68 16.28
C ALA A 59 3.32 6.76 14.77
N ILE A 60 2.07 6.90 14.31
CA ILE A 60 1.74 6.83 12.88
C ILE A 60 1.42 8.21 12.31
N GLY A 61 1.84 8.44 11.06
CA GLY A 61 1.42 9.58 10.26
C GLY A 61 1.08 9.18 8.83
N LEU A 62 0.29 10.02 8.17
CA LEU A 62 -0.11 9.85 6.78
C LEU A 62 0.31 11.06 5.94
N PHE A 63 0.79 10.81 4.73
CA PHE A 63 1.03 11.82 3.70
C PHE A 63 0.31 11.42 2.41
N CYS A 64 -0.75 12.15 2.04
CA CYS A 64 -1.58 11.79 0.89
C CYS A 64 -2.20 12.95 0.13
N ASP A 65 -2.90 12.64 -0.96
CA ASP A 65 -3.54 13.61 -1.84
C ASP A 65 -4.71 14.34 -1.15
N ALA A 66 -4.78 15.65 -1.38
CA ALA A 66 -5.89 16.50 -0.95
C ALA A 66 -7.00 16.62 -2.01
N SER A 67 -6.73 16.24 -3.26
CA SER A 67 -7.63 16.51 -4.40
C SER A 67 -8.59 15.36 -4.75
N THR A 68 -8.47 14.21 -4.10
CA THR A 68 -9.32 13.03 -4.35
C THR A 68 -9.86 12.43 -3.06
N GLY A 69 -10.87 11.56 -3.16
CA GLY A 69 -11.49 10.87 -2.02
C GLY A 69 -12.89 11.36 -1.65
N GLY A 70 -13.12 12.67 -1.77
CA GLY A 70 -14.40 13.29 -1.43
C GLY A 70 -14.82 13.06 0.03
N PRO A 71 -16.10 13.26 0.37
CA PRO A 71 -16.59 13.20 1.75
C PRO A 71 -16.28 11.89 2.48
N ARG A 72 -16.26 10.76 1.75
CA ARG A 72 -15.95 9.44 2.32
C ARG A 72 -14.51 9.36 2.83
N ALA A 73 -13.55 9.88 2.07
CA ALA A 73 -12.16 9.91 2.50
C ALA A 73 -11.96 10.88 3.66
N GLU A 74 -12.61 12.05 3.63
CA GLU A 74 -12.58 13.00 4.74
C GLU A 74 -13.07 12.36 6.04
N ALA A 75 -14.23 11.69 6.00
CA ALA A 75 -14.80 11.02 7.16
C ALA A 75 -13.86 9.93 7.71
N ALA A 76 -13.33 9.07 6.83
CA ALA A 76 -12.42 8.00 7.24
C ALA A 76 -11.10 8.52 7.83
N LEU A 77 -10.54 9.59 7.25
CA LEU A 77 -9.34 10.23 7.77
C LEU A 77 -9.60 10.94 9.11
N ALA A 78 -10.76 11.60 9.25
CA ALA A 78 -11.15 12.26 10.49
C ALA A 78 -11.38 11.25 11.63
N GLU A 79 -11.98 10.09 11.33
CA GLU A 79 -12.14 8.99 12.29
C GLU A 79 -10.79 8.43 12.76
N LEU A 80 -9.82 8.33 11.85
CA LEU A 80 -8.48 7.81 12.17
C LEU A 80 -7.58 8.85 12.85
N ALA A 81 -7.77 10.15 12.56
CA ALA A 81 -6.88 11.24 12.98
C ALA A 81 -6.49 11.24 14.48
N PRO A 82 -7.41 10.99 15.44
CA PRO A 82 -7.06 10.97 16.86
C PRO A 82 -6.04 9.90 17.23
N ARG A 83 -5.87 8.87 16.39
CA ARG A 83 -4.93 7.75 16.60
C ARG A 83 -3.56 8.00 15.94
N LEU A 84 -3.42 9.07 15.14
CA LEU A 84 -2.24 9.34 14.34
C LEU A 84 -1.35 10.37 15.02
N ALA A 85 -0.43 9.89 15.88
CA ALA A 85 0.47 10.74 16.65
C ALA A 85 1.39 11.65 15.80
N LEU A 86 1.68 11.30 14.55
CA LEU A 86 2.44 12.14 13.61
C LEU A 86 1.53 12.96 12.67
N GLY A 87 0.21 12.84 12.82
CA GLY A 87 -0.80 13.59 12.08
C GLY A 87 -1.01 13.13 10.64
N ILE A 88 -1.87 13.89 9.95
CA ILE A 88 -2.21 13.69 8.54
C ILE A 88 -1.79 14.94 7.77
N THR A 89 -0.91 14.80 6.79
CA THR A 89 -0.54 15.88 5.88
C THR A 89 -1.12 15.60 4.50
N ARG A 90 -1.86 16.58 3.94
CA ARG A 90 -2.48 16.44 2.62
C ARG A 90 -2.10 17.56 1.69
N LEU A 91 -1.74 17.19 0.46
CA LEU A 91 -1.34 18.13 -0.58
C LEU A 91 -1.93 17.67 -1.93
N PRO A 92 -2.31 18.58 -2.84
CA PRO A 92 -2.77 18.18 -4.17
C PRO A 92 -1.72 17.37 -4.93
N MET A 93 -2.09 16.18 -5.39
CA MET A 93 -1.21 15.26 -6.14
C MET A 93 -1.90 14.75 -7.40
N ARG A 94 -1.34 15.12 -8.55
CA ARG A 94 -1.82 14.60 -9.84
C ARG A 94 -1.57 13.10 -9.96
N ARG A 95 -2.36 12.41 -10.79
CA ARG A 95 -2.14 10.97 -11.05
C ARG A 95 -0.85 10.71 -11.82
N ASN A 96 -0.60 11.50 -12.86
CA ASN A 96 0.57 11.39 -13.73
C ASN A 96 1.73 12.25 -13.21
N PRO A 97 2.97 11.99 -13.64
CA PRO A 97 4.12 12.84 -13.33
C PRO A 97 3.86 14.29 -13.70
N HIS A 98 4.23 15.22 -12.82
CA HIS A 98 4.00 16.64 -13.02
C HIS A 98 5.02 17.50 -12.23
N PRO A 99 5.40 18.70 -12.67
CA PRO A 99 6.36 19.54 -11.93
C PRO A 99 5.97 19.84 -10.46
N SER A 100 4.67 19.86 -10.15
CA SER A 100 4.16 19.99 -8.77
C SER A 100 4.62 18.87 -7.84
N ASP A 101 5.12 17.76 -8.38
CA ASP A 101 5.66 16.64 -7.62
C ASP A 101 6.92 17.05 -6.84
N LEU A 102 7.66 18.05 -7.32
CA LEU A 102 8.77 18.66 -6.59
C LEU A 102 8.29 19.34 -5.30
N THR A 103 7.15 20.04 -5.37
CA THR A 103 6.53 20.67 -4.19
C THR A 103 6.08 19.62 -3.19
N ALA A 104 5.44 18.54 -3.64
CA ALA A 104 5.03 17.44 -2.77
C ALA A 104 6.25 16.77 -2.13
N LEU A 105 7.33 16.54 -2.88
CA LEU A 105 8.56 15.96 -2.36
C LEU A 105 9.26 16.87 -1.35
N ALA A 106 9.30 18.19 -1.61
CA ALA A 106 9.86 19.18 -0.69
C ALA A 106 9.07 19.24 0.63
N ALA A 107 7.75 19.22 0.55
CA ALA A 107 6.87 19.19 1.72
C ALA A 107 7.03 17.88 2.51
N LEU A 108 7.07 16.73 1.83
CA LEU A 108 7.34 15.43 2.47
C LEU A 108 8.71 15.44 3.15
N SER A 109 9.74 15.98 2.50
CA SER A 109 11.08 16.09 3.08
C SER A 109 11.09 16.98 4.33
N GLY A 110 10.34 18.09 4.32
CA GLY A 110 10.14 18.94 5.49
C GLY A 110 9.41 18.22 6.63
N LEU A 111 8.38 17.44 6.31
CA LEU A 111 7.66 16.60 7.27
C LEU A 111 8.58 15.54 7.87
N VAL A 112 9.36 14.83 7.06
CA VAL A 112 10.32 13.81 7.52
C VAL A 112 11.35 14.43 8.47
N ARG A 113 11.87 15.63 8.19
CA ARG A 113 12.79 16.32 9.10
C ARG A 113 12.16 16.68 10.45
N ARG A 114 10.89 17.11 10.45
CA ARG A 114 10.17 17.53 11.68
C ARG A 114 9.65 16.34 12.50
N ALA A 115 9.06 15.37 11.82
CA ALA A 115 8.45 14.20 12.43
C ALA A 115 9.48 13.13 12.77
N ALA A 116 10.67 13.16 12.17
CA ALA A 116 11.75 12.20 12.36
C ALA A 116 11.25 10.74 12.39
N PRO A 117 10.55 10.27 11.32
CA PRO A 117 10.09 8.90 11.27
C PRO A 117 11.28 7.94 11.22
N THR A 118 11.15 6.77 11.85
CA THR A 118 12.09 5.65 11.73
C THR A 118 11.79 4.80 10.51
N VAL A 119 10.54 4.81 10.03
CA VAL A 119 10.09 4.10 8.82
C VAL A 119 9.31 5.04 7.90
N LEU A 120 9.68 5.03 6.63
CA LEU A 120 8.98 5.74 5.56
C LEU A 120 8.41 4.70 4.58
N HIS A 121 7.11 4.47 4.63
CA HIS A 121 6.44 3.41 3.89
C HIS A 121 5.67 4.00 2.70
N GLY A 122 6.24 3.84 1.51
CA GLY A 122 5.59 4.25 0.27
C GLY A 122 4.61 3.19 -0.25
N HIS A 123 3.40 3.61 -0.59
CA HIS A 123 2.37 2.76 -1.19
C HIS A 123 1.97 3.26 -2.58
N GLY A 124 1.86 2.31 -3.52
CA GLY A 124 1.56 2.63 -4.90
C GLY A 124 2.72 3.35 -5.60
N SER A 125 2.63 3.52 -6.91
CA SER A 125 3.72 4.10 -7.72
C SER A 125 4.16 5.48 -7.22
N LYS A 126 3.22 6.40 -6.98
CA LYS A 126 3.55 7.79 -6.59
C LYS A 126 3.98 7.94 -5.13
N GLY A 127 3.33 7.24 -4.20
CA GLY A 127 3.74 7.22 -2.80
C GLY A 127 5.10 6.56 -2.62
N GLY A 128 5.32 5.43 -3.31
CA GLY A 128 6.61 4.76 -3.41
C GLY A 128 7.70 5.64 -4.01
N LEU A 129 7.42 6.38 -5.08
CA LEU A 129 8.36 7.33 -5.66
C LEU A 129 8.78 8.39 -4.63
N PHE A 130 7.82 9.05 -4.00
CA PHE A 130 8.10 10.12 -3.04
C PHE A 130 8.87 9.61 -1.82
N ALA A 131 8.41 8.53 -1.18
CA ALA A 131 9.11 7.93 -0.05
C ALA A 131 10.57 7.59 -0.36
N ARG A 132 10.84 7.03 -1.54
CA ARG A 132 12.19 6.60 -1.94
C ARG A 132 13.07 7.75 -2.43
N LEU A 133 12.50 8.89 -2.82
CA LEU A 133 13.24 10.07 -3.25
C LEU A 133 13.50 11.10 -2.15
N VAL A 134 12.87 10.97 -0.97
CA VAL A 134 13.21 11.83 0.18
C VAL A 134 14.72 11.70 0.48
N PRO A 135 15.47 12.80 0.51
CA PRO A 135 16.91 12.78 0.75
C PRO A 135 17.25 12.46 2.21
N GLY A 136 18.47 11.96 2.44
CA GLY A 136 18.99 11.61 3.77
C GLY A 136 18.97 10.11 4.06
N ALA A 137 19.73 9.67 5.06
CA ALA A 137 19.85 8.26 5.44
C ALA A 137 18.87 7.83 6.55
N LEU A 138 17.96 8.72 6.97
CA LEU A 138 17.35 8.67 8.30
C LEU A 138 16.31 7.53 8.50
N PRO A 139 15.31 7.27 7.63
CA PRO A 139 14.36 6.17 7.84
C PRO A 139 14.65 4.93 6.98
N VAL A 140 14.23 3.77 7.49
CA VAL A 140 14.02 2.56 6.68
C VAL A 140 12.96 2.86 5.62
N ARG A 141 13.26 2.59 4.35
CA ARG A 141 12.36 2.81 3.22
C ARG A 141 11.66 1.51 2.83
N ALA A 142 10.39 1.42 3.24
CA ALA A 142 9.52 0.31 2.87
C ALA A 142 8.69 0.67 1.63
N TYR A 143 8.44 -0.30 0.75
CA TYR A 143 7.63 -0.10 -0.46
C TYR A 143 6.63 -1.24 -0.68
N THR A 144 5.36 -0.87 -0.88
CA THR A 144 4.27 -1.75 -1.33
C THR A 144 3.68 -1.26 -2.65
N PRO A 145 3.80 -2.02 -3.77
CA PRO A 145 3.39 -1.55 -5.09
C PRO A 145 1.89 -1.35 -5.30
N HIS A 146 1.03 -2.16 -4.67
CA HIS A 146 -0.43 -2.14 -4.88
C HIS A 146 -0.83 -2.19 -6.38
N GLY A 147 -0.14 -3.04 -7.14
CA GLY A 147 -0.32 -3.23 -8.58
C GLY A 147 0.08 -2.04 -9.48
N GLY A 148 0.54 -0.90 -8.93
CA GLY A 148 0.70 0.38 -9.63
C GLY A 148 1.34 0.32 -11.03
N SER A 149 2.66 0.47 -11.11
CA SER A 149 3.47 0.43 -12.34
C SER A 149 3.44 -0.95 -13.03
N PHE A 150 3.09 -1.99 -12.30
CA PHE A 150 3.07 -3.38 -12.78
C PHE A 150 1.80 -3.75 -13.53
N ASN A 151 0.73 -2.95 -13.47
CA ASN A 151 -0.49 -3.23 -14.22
C ASN A 151 -0.45 -2.74 -15.68
N TYR A 152 0.61 -2.05 -16.11
CA TYR A 152 0.76 -1.68 -17.52
C TYR A 152 1.04 -2.91 -18.39
N ARG A 153 0.55 -2.88 -19.64
CA ARG A 153 0.78 -3.95 -20.62
C ARG A 153 2.28 -4.16 -20.81
N PRO A 154 2.81 -5.37 -20.55
CA PRO A 154 4.22 -5.69 -20.75
C PRO A 154 4.70 -5.32 -22.16
N GLY A 155 5.94 -4.83 -22.24
CA GLY A 155 6.61 -4.51 -23.50
C GLY A 155 6.35 -3.12 -24.06
N THR A 156 5.32 -2.41 -23.60
CA THR A 156 5.04 -1.02 -24.02
C THR A 156 6.16 -0.05 -23.58
N PRO A 157 6.39 1.07 -24.29
CA PRO A 157 7.42 2.04 -23.91
C PRO A 157 7.23 2.56 -22.48
N LEU A 158 5.97 2.82 -22.10
CA LEU A 158 5.62 3.28 -20.76
C LEU A 158 5.91 2.22 -19.69
N HIS A 159 5.60 0.94 -19.97
CA HIS A 159 5.97 -0.17 -19.07
C HIS A 159 7.50 -0.24 -18.87
N ARG A 160 8.29 -0.16 -19.96
CA ARG A 160 9.75 -0.20 -19.86
C ARG A 160 10.31 0.97 -19.04
N LEU A 161 9.78 2.18 -19.24
CA LEU A 161 10.15 3.36 -18.47
C LEU A 161 9.86 3.16 -16.97
N TYR A 162 8.68 2.63 -16.63
CA TYR A 162 8.34 2.35 -15.23
C TYR A 162 9.25 1.29 -14.61
N MET A 163 9.58 0.21 -15.34
CA MET A 163 10.45 -0.84 -14.81
C MET A 163 11.88 -0.34 -14.60
N LEU A 164 12.38 0.52 -15.50
CA LEU A 164 13.67 1.19 -15.32
C LEU A 164 13.65 2.06 -14.06
N ALA A 165 12.61 2.87 -13.87
CA ALA A 165 12.45 3.71 -12.69
C ALA A 165 12.38 2.86 -11.40
N GLU A 166 11.63 1.75 -11.40
CA GLU A 166 11.57 0.83 -10.26
C GLU A 166 12.94 0.22 -9.94
N GLY A 167 13.70 -0.18 -10.96
CA GLY A 167 15.06 -0.71 -10.80
C GLY A 167 16.05 0.31 -10.24
N MET A 168 15.96 1.57 -10.67
CA MET A 168 16.76 2.66 -10.10
C MET A 168 16.39 2.91 -8.63
N LEU A 169 15.09 2.86 -8.31
CA LEU A 169 14.59 3.07 -6.95
C LEU A 169 14.82 1.88 -6.01
N THR A 170 15.13 0.69 -6.53
CA THR A 170 15.56 -0.48 -5.72
C THR A 170 16.72 -0.13 -4.80
N ARG A 171 17.68 0.65 -5.29
CA ARG A 171 18.86 1.07 -4.51
C ARG A 171 18.50 1.96 -3.32
N ARG A 172 17.32 2.60 -3.37
CA ARG A 172 16.73 3.42 -2.31
C ARG A 172 15.54 2.73 -1.65
N THR A 173 15.48 1.41 -1.70
CA THR A 173 14.47 0.61 -1.01
C THR A 173 15.20 -0.34 -0.07
N ASP A 174 14.79 -0.38 1.19
CA ASP A 174 15.38 -1.30 2.17
C ASP A 174 14.53 -2.57 2.27
N VAL A 175 13.21 -2.40 2.22
CA VAL A 175 12.23 -3.50 2.32
C VAL A 175 11.15 -3.39 1.25
N PHE A 176 10.95 -4.46 0.50
CA PHE A 176 9.79 -4.67 -0.36
C PHE A 176 8.75 -5.52 0.36
N LEU A 177 7.53 -4.99 0.42
CA LEU A 177 6.36 -5.66 0.99
C LEU A 177 5.34 -5.84 -0.13
N PHE A 178 5.40 -6.98 -0.84
CA PHE A 178 4.51 -7.28 -1.94
C PHE A 178 3.17 -7.83 -1.45
N GLU A 179 2.07 -7.39 -2.03
CA GLU A 179 0.72 -7.84 -1.65
C GLU A 179 0.37 -9.26 -2.12
N SER A 180 1.18 -9.84 -3.01
CA SER A 180 0.99 -11.20 -3.55
C SER A 180 2.27 -11.72 -4.22
N ASP A 181 2.38 -13.05 -4.32
CA ASP A 181 3.41 -13.71 -5.12
C ASP A 181 3.35 -13.32 -6.59
N TYR A 182 2.15 -13.02 -7.10
CA TYR A 182 1.96 -12.56 -8.46
C TYR A 182 2.73 -11.26 -8.73
N ILE A 183 2.58 -10.25 -7.87
CA ILE A 183 3.26 -8.96 -8.03
C ILE A 183 4.76 -9.10 -7.75
N ALA A 184 5.16 -9.89 -6.76
CA ALA A 184 6.57 -10.19 -6.50
C ALA A 184 7.23 -10.87 -7.72
N GLY A 185 6.54 -11.81 -8.36
CA GLY A 185 6.98 -12.49 -9.57
C GLY A 185 7.12 -11.53 -10.75
N ARG A 186 6.15 -10.62 -10.95
CA ARG A 186 6.25 -9.57 -11.99
C ARG A 186 7.42 -8.63 -11.76
N TYR A 187 7.66 -8.22 -10.51
CA TYR A 187 8.83 -7.41 -10.17
C TYR A 187 10.12 -8.14 -10.57
N ARG A 188 10.28 -9.39 -10.16
CA ARG A 188 11.46 -10.21 -10.50
C ARG A 188 11.63 -10.38 -12.01
N ALA A 189 10.54 -10.61 -12.74
CA ALA A 189 10.57 -10.85 -14.18
C ALA A 189 10.92 -9.60 -15.00
N TYR A 190 10.46 -8.41 -14.57
CA TYR A 190 10.56 -7.20 -15.39
C TYR A 190 11.54 -6.15 -14.88
N VAL A 191 11.87 -6.17 -13.58
CA VAL A 191 12.89 -5.30 -12.97
C VAL A 191 14.17 -6.09 -12.71
N GLY A 192 14.04 -7.33 -12.22
CA GLY A 192 15.15 -8.24 -11.94
C GLY A 192 15.23 -8.66 -10.46
N PRO A 193 16.20 -9.53 -10.12
CA PRO A 193 16.46 -9.90 -8.73
C PRO A 193 16.96 -8.70 -7.92
N THR A 194 16.80 -8.77 -6.60
CA THR A 194 17.25 -7.73 -5.67
C THR A 194 17.89 -8.36 -4.44
N ASP A 195 18.89 -7.67 -3.89
CA ASP A 195 19.55 -7.99 -2.62
C ASP A 195 18.82 -7.43 -1.39
N ARG A 196 17.73 -6.68 -1.62
CA ARG A 196 16.92 -6.06 -0.57
C ARG A 196 16.04 -7.07 0.15
N LEU A 197 15.58 -6.71 1.35
CA LEU A 197 14.65 -7.55 2.07
C LEU A 197 13.33 -7.60 1.31
N VAL A 198 12.86 -8.80 0.98
CA VAL A 198 11.58 -9.03 0.31
C VAL A 198 10.69 -9.86 1.21
N ARG A 199 9.43 -9.43 1.37
CA ARG A 199 8.35 -10.20 1.99
C ARG A 199 7.09 -10.09 1.14
N VAL A 200 6.36 -11.19 1.05
CA VAL A 200 4.99 -11.20 0.54
C VAL A 200 4.07 -11.11 1.75
N VAL A 201 3.29 -10.04 1.83
CA VAL A 201 2.35 -9.76 2.92
C VAL A 201 0.99 -9.50 2.28
N HIS A 202 0.10 -10.49 2.37
CA HIS A 202 -1.23 -10.39 1.79
C HIS A 202 -2.07 -9.32 2.49
N ASN A 203 -2.96 -8.70 1.73
CA ASN A 203 -3.95 -7.79 2.30
C ASN A 203 -4.91 -8.58 3.20
N GLY A 204 -5.09 -8.12 4.43
CA GLY A 204 -6.09 -8.66 5.36
C GLY A 204 -7.38 -7.84 5.36
N ILE A 205 -8.43 -8.42 5.92
CA ILE A 205 -9.67 -7.76 6.32
C ILE A 205 -9.97 -8.12 7.78
N GLY A 206 -10.81 -7.33 8.45
CA GLY A 206 -11.14 -7.57 9.86
C GLY A 206 -11.98 -8.83 10.06
N ALA A 207 -11.88 -9.45 11.24
CA ALA A 207 -12.66 -10.65 11.59
C ALA A 207 -14.18 -10.44 11.44
N ALA A 208 -14.66 -9.24 11.78
CA ALA A 208 -16.08 -8.88 11.64
C ALA A 208 -16.56 -8.85 10.17
N GLU A 209 -15.66 -8.71 9.20
CA GLU A 209 -16.00 -8.73 7.78
C GLU A 209 -16.24 -10.15 7.24
N PHE A 210 -15.94 -11.18 8.03
CA PHE A 210 -16.30 -12.58 7.75
C PHE A 210 -17.66 -12.97 8.35
N ALA A 211 -18.44 -12.01 8.86
CA ALA A 211 -19.77 -12.28 9.39
C ALA A 211 -20.63 -13.00 8.33
N PRO A 212 -21.31 -14.11 8.68
CA PRO A 212 -22.16 -14.83 7.75
C PRO A 212 -23.24 -13.92 7.17
N ILE A 213 -23.44 -14.00 5.85
CA ILE A 213 -24.55 -13.33 5.18
C ILE A 213 -25.76 -14.25 5.26
N VAL A 214 -26.90 -13.72 5.72
CA VAL A 214 -28.18 -14.43 5.70
C VAL A 214 -28.74 -14.38 4.27
N PRO A 215 -28.89 -15.51 3.57
CA PRO A 215 -29.43 -15.51 2.22
C PRO A 215 -30.88 -15.02 2.19
N GLY A 216 -31.24 -14.30 1.13
CA GLY A 216 -32.63 -13.97 0.82
C GLY A 216 -33.44 -15.19 0.36
N PRO A 217 -34.76 -15.03 0.13
CA PRO A 217 -35.61 -16.09 -0.38
C PRO A 217 -35.33 -16.46 -1.85
N ASP A 218 -34.68 -15.55 -2.60
CA ASP A 218 -34.34 -15.78 -4.00
C ASP A 218 -33.24 -16.86 -4.14
N PRO A 219 -33.35 -17.75 -5.14
CA PRO A 219 -32.39 -18.84 -5.33
C PRO A 219 -31.01 -18.36 -5.78
N VAL A 220 -30.90 -17.12 -6.26
CA VAL A 220 -29.65 -16.49 -6.70
C VAL A 220 -29.63 -15.03 -6.26
N ASP A 221 -28.64 -14.66 -5.47
CA ASP A 221 -28.32 -13.28 -5.12
C ASP A 221 -26.88 -12.98 -5.55
N LEU A 222 -26.70 -12.03 -6.48
CA LEU A 222 -25.41 -11.68 -7.06
C LEU A 222 -25.06 -10.23 -6.76
N VAL A 223 -23.92 -10.04 -6.09
CA VAL A 223 -23.38 -8.72 -5.76
C VAL A 223 -22.02 -8.53 -6.42
N TYR A 224 -21.85 -7.42 -7.12
CA TYR A 224 -20.56 -6.97 -7.64
C TYR A 224 -20.09 -5.73 -6.88
N ILE A 225 -18.88 -5.80 -6.31
CA ILE A 225 -18.24 -4.69 -5.62
C ILE A 225 -16.91 -4.39 -6.31
N GLY A 226 -16.85 -3.27 -7.01
CA GLY A 226 -15.63 -2.82 -7.68
C GLY A 226 -15.81 -1.56 -8.50
N GLU A 227 -14.70 -0.93 -8.88
CA GLU A 227 -14.74 0.17 -9.84
C GLU A 227 -15.34 -0.30 -11.17
N LEU A 228 -16.13 0.56 -11.82
CA LEU A 228 -16.67 0.30 -13.16
C LEU A 228 -15.56 0.50 -14.21
N ARG A 229 -14.69 -0.50 -14.32
CA ARG A 229 -13.54 -0.50 -15.23
C ARG A 229 -13.43 -1.82 -15.94
N GLU A 230 -12.96 -1.79 -17.18
CA GLU A 230 -12.78 -2.98 -18.01
C GLU A 230 -11.89 -4.03 -17.31
N ALA A 231 -10.80 -3.59 -16.67
CA ALA A 231 -9.90 -4.46 -15.90
C ALA A 231 -10.55 -5.16 -14.69
N LYS A 232 -11.80 -4.82 -14.35
CA LYS A 232 -12.59 -5.49 -13.31
C LYS A 232 -13.62 -6.48 -13.87
N GLY A 233 -13.63 -6.70 -15.19
CA GLY A 233 -14.46 -7.71 -15.82
C GLY A 233 -15.96 -7.35 -15.87
N VAL A 234 -16.34 -6.09 -15.65
CA VAL A 234 -17.74 -5.66 -15.68
C VAL A 234 -18.46 -6.03 -16.99
N PRO A 235 -17.87 -5.85 -18.19
CA PRO A 235 -18.52 -6.28 -19.41
C PRO A 235 -18.78 -7.79 -19.46
N VAL A 236 -17.82 -8.59 -18.99
CA VAL A 236 -17.94 -10.06 -18.92
C VAL A 236 -19.04 -10.47 -17.95
N LEU A 237 -19.15 -9.80 -16.80
CA LEU A 237 -20.23 -10.02 -15.84
C LEU A 237 -21.61 -9.76 -16.49
N PHE A 238 -21.77 -8.64 -17.19
CA PHE A 238 -23.03 -8.32 -17.86
C PHE A 238 -23.36 -9.30 -18.98
N GLU A 239 -22.37 -9.75 -19.76
CA GLU A 239 -22.58 -10.79 -20.76
C GLU A 239 -23.02 -12.12 -20.12
N ALA A 240 -22.42 -12.51 -19.00
CA ALA A 240 -22.82 -13.70 -18.27
C ALA A 240 -24.26 -13.58 -17.73
N LEU A 241 -24.62 -12.45 -17.12
CA LEU A 241 -25.98 -12.19 -16.63
C LEU A 241 -27.02 -12.19 -17.77
N ALA A 242 -26.68 -11.69 -18.96
CA ALA A 242 -27.56 -11.74 -20.12
C ALA A 242 -27.83 -13.17 -20.60
N ARG A 243 -26.87 -14.10 -20.42
CA ARG A 243 -27.04 -15.52 -20.76
C ARG A 243 -27.85 -16.27 -19.71
N LEU A 244 -27.72 -15.91 -18.42
CA LEU A 244 -28.46 -16.52 -17.30
C LEU A 244 -29.93 -16.09 -17.24
N ARG A 245 -30.31 -15.03 -17.96
CA ARG A 245 -31.70 -14.55 -18.06
C ARG A 245 -32.56 -15.29 -19.10
N ARG A 246 -32.00 -16.30 -19.78
CA ARG A 246 -32.73 -17.19 -20.69
C ARG A 246 -33.11 -18.48 -19.98
#